data_AF-A0AAV7Q1I6-F1
#
_entry.id   AF-A0AAV7Q1I6-F1
#
_cell.length_a   1.000
_cell.length_b   1.000
_cell.length_c   1.000
_cell.angle_alpha   90.00
_cell.angle_beta   90.00
_cell.angle_gamma   90.00
#
_symmetry.space_group_name_H-M   'P 1'
#
loop_
_entity.id
_entity.type
_entity.pdbx_description
1 polymer ?
#
loop_
_entity_poly.entity_id
_entity_poly.type
_entity_poly.pdbx_seq_one_letter_code
_entity_poly.pdbx_strand_id
1 'polypeptide(L)'
;MSRKPVTEAWVMSRKPLTRAWVMPREPVTGACVMSREPLTGAWVMSRKPVTRAGIMSRDPVTRRWVMSRVPVTRAWVMSREPMTGAWVMSLEPVTRSWVMSREPVTGTWVMSLEPVMGA
;
A
#
# COMPACT_ATOMS: atom_id res chain seq x y z
N MET A 1 8.50 -13.39 -24.49
CA MET A 1 9.28 -13.74 -23.29
C MET A 1 8.40 -13.59 -22.06
N SER A 2 7.97 -14.71 -21.47
CA SER A 2 7.16 -14.69 -20.24
C SER A 2 8.08 -14.41 -19.05
N ARG A 3 8.10 -13.16 -18.57
CA ARG A 3 8.80 -12.80 -17.32
C ARG A 3 8.03 -13.42 -16.18
N LYS A 4 8.67 -14.36 -15.48
CA LYS A 4 8.07 -15.04 -14.32
C LYS A 4 7.72 -13.98 -13.27
N PRO A 5 6.54 -14.07 -12.61
CA PRO A 5 6.21 -13.15 -11.54
C PRO A 5 7.27 -13.22 -10.45
N VAL A 6 7.72 -12.05 -9.99
CA VAL A 6 8.54 -11.97 -8.78
C VAL A 6 7.61 -12.22 -7.61
N THR A 7 7.97 -13.14 -6.72
CA THR A 7 7.07 -13.53 -5.63
C THR A 7 6.76 -12.33 -4.74
N GLU A 8 7.76 -11.51 -4.43
CA GLU A 8 7.72 -10.59 -3.30
C GLU A 8 8.64 -9.37 -3.47
N ALA A 9 8.13 -8.17 -3.15
CA ALA A 9 8.88 -6.92 -3.07
C ALA A 9 8.57 -6.20 -1.74
N TRP A 10 9.53 -6.19 -0.81
CA TRP A 10 9.31 -5.69 0.55
C TRP A 10 10.35 -4.67 0.98
N VAL A 11 9.89 -3.70 1.76
CA VAL A 11 10.75 -2.88 2.62
C VAL A 11 10.39 -3.18 4.06
N MET A 12 11.37 -3.61 4.85
CA MET A 12 11.22 -3.83 6.29
C MET A 12 12.19 -2.95 7.05
N SER A 13 11.70 -2.22 8.05
CA SER A 13 12.56 -1.44 8.95
C SER A 13 12.17 -1.61 10.42
N ARG A 14 13.21 -1.58 11.25
CA ARG A 14 13.15 -1.49 12.71
C ARG A 14 13.77 -0.19 13.23
N LYS A 15 13.88 0.82 12.36
CA LYS A 15 14.38 2.17 12.62
C LYS A 15 13.39 3.17 12.03
N PRO A 16 13.41 4.45 12.46
CA PRO A 16 12.48 5.43 11.95
C PRO A 16 12.79 5.64 10.48
N LEU A 17 11.76 5.69 9.66
CA LEU A 17 11.90 5.90 8.22
C LEU A 17 11.22 7.19 7.84
N THR A 18 12.00 8.10 7.25
CA THR A 18 11.40 9.29 6.65
C THR A 18 10.61 8.90 5.38
N ARG A 19 11.16 8.00 4.56
CA ARG A 19 10.54 7.57 3.30
C ARG A 19 10.84 6.11 2.98
N ALA A 20 9.83 5.37 2.53
CA ALA A 20 9.95 4.00 2.03
C ALA A 20 9.19 3.85 0.70
N TRP A 21 9.83 3.21 -0.28
CA TRP A 21 9.26 3.03 -1.61
C TRP A 21 9.36 1.58 -2.05
N VAL A 22 8.25 1.04 -2.56
CA VAL A 22 8.20 -0.26 -3.23
C VAL A 22 7.65 -0.03 -4.63
N MET A 23 8.49 -0.30 -5.64
CA MET A 23 8.20 -0.08 -7.06
C MET A 23 8.56 -1.31 -7.90
N PRO A 24 7.76 -2.39 -7.85
CA PRO A 24 8.00 -3.57 -8.67
C PRO A 24 7.93 -3.21 -10.15
N ARG A 25 8.91 -3.69 -10.92
CA ARG A 25 8.98 -3.52 -12.39
C ARG A 25 8.29 -4.65 -13.16
N GLU A 26 7.92 -5.71 -12.46
CA GLU A 26 7.30 -6.93 -12.98
C GLU A 26 6.03 -7.25 -12.17
N PRO A 27 5.13 -8.12 -12.67
CA PRO A 27 4.02 -8.61 -11.88
C PRO A 27 4.53 -9.23 -10.58
N VAL A 28 3.91 -8.86 -9.45
CA VAL A 28 4.28 -9.38 -8.14
C VAL A 28 3.07 -9.91 -7.37
N THR A 29 3.28 -10.97 -6.60
CA THR A 29 2.25 -11.45 -5.68
C THR A 29 2.11 -10.49 -4.50
N GLY A 30 3.22 -9.96 -3.96
CA GLY A 30 3.22 -9.03 -2.82
C GLY A 30 4.14 -7.83 -3.01
N ALA A 31 3.63 -6.63 -2.70
CA ALA A 31 4.37 -5.37 -2.66
C ALA A 31 4.05 -4.60 -1.37
N CYS A 32 4.99 -4.56 -0.42
CA CYS A 32 4.68 -4.16 0.95
C CYS A 32 5.75 -3.31 1.63
N VAL A 33 5.32 -2.31 2.40
CA VAL A 33 6.17 -1.61 3.37
C VAL A 33 5.75 -2.01 4.78
N MET A 34 6.72 -2.45 5.60
CA MET A 34 6.52 -2.76 7.01
C MET A 34 7.50 -1.97 7.87
N SER A 35 6.96 -1.22 8.83
CA SER A 35 7.74 -0.50 9.84
C SER A 35 7.32 -0.90 11.24
N ARG A 36 8.30 -1.08 12.13
CA ARG A 36 8.06 -1.17 13.58
C ARG A 36 8.26 0.15 14.31
N GLU A 37 8.83 1.13 13.63
CA GLU A 37 9.12 2.46 14.17
C GLU A 37 8.38 3.54 13.36
N PRO A 38 8.37 4.81 13.82
CA PRO A 38 7.64 5.87 13.14
C PRO A 38 8.04 5.99 11.67
N LEU A 39 7.04 6.11 10.81
CA LEU A 39 7.22 6.18 9.36
C LEU A 39 6.56 7.45 8.87
N THR A 40 7.34 8.41 8.38
CA THR A 40 6.76 9.68 7.90
C THR A 40 6.06 9.51 6.56
N GLY A 41 6.55 8.59 5.72
CA GLY A 41 6.05 8.38 4.37
C GLY A 41 6.32 6.99 3.82
N ALA A 42 5.28 6.35 3.27
CA ALA A 42 5.41 5.10 2.55
C ALA A 42 4.58 5.07 1.27
N TRP A 43 5.18 4.52 0.22
CA TRP A 43 4.58 4.44 -1.10
C TRP A 43 4.78 3.05 -1.69
N VAL A 44 3.68 2.45 -2.12
CA VAL A 44 3.68 1.26 -2.97
C VAL A 44 3.13 1.71 -4.32
N MET A 45 3.95 1.65 -5.37
CA MET A 45 3.55 2.08 -6.71
C MET A 45 3.81 0.98 -7.71
N SER A 46 2.80 0.64 -8.52
CA SER A 46 2.97 -0.37 -9.56
C SER A 46 2.39 0.06 -10.92
N ARG A 47 3.09 -0.37 -11.98
CA ARG A 47 2.62 -0.30 -13.37
C ARG A 47 2.35 -1.70 -13.95
N LYS A 48 2.43 -2.74 -13.13
CA LYS A 48 2.14 -4.14 -13.46
C LYS A 48 1.21 -4.78 -12.42
N PRO A 49 0.42 -5.80 -12.77
CA PRO A 49 -0.54 -6.39 -11.85
C PRO A 49 0.09 -6.74 -10.50
N VAL A 50 -0.61 -6.41 -9.43
CA VAL A 50 -0.20 -6.72 -8.06
C VAL A 50 -1.36 -7.41 -7.36
N THR A 51 -1.15 -8.65 -6.90
CA THR A 51 -2.19 -9.35 -6.15
C THR A 51 -2.41 -8.71 -4.78
N ARG A 52 -1.33 -8.27 -4.14
CA ARG A 52 -1.34 -7.73 -2.78
C ARG A 52 -0.42 -6.51 -2.65
N ALA A 53 -1.00 -5.34 -2.40
CA ALA A 53 -0.25 -4.11 -2.13
C ALA A 53 -0.61 -3.56 -0.76
N GLY A 54 0.37 -3.18 0.06
CA GLY A 54 0.00 -2.54 1.32
C GLY A 54 1.12 -1.97 2.16
N ILE A 55 0.70 -1.24 3.19
CA ILE A 55 1.59 -0.60 4.14
C ILE A 55 1.12 -0.95 5.55
N MET A 56 2.03 -1.46 6.37
CA MET A 56 1.78 -1.80 7.76
C MET A 56 2.76 -1.07 8.68
N SER A 57 2.24 -0.40 9.71
CA SER A 57 3.05 0.19 10.78
C SER A 57 2.53 -0.22 12.15
N ARG A 58 3.42 -0.31 13.12
CA ARG A 58 3.04 -0.37 14.54
C ARG A 58 2.94 1.01 15.17
N ASP A 59 3.77 1.94 14.72
CA ASP A 59 3.93 3.29 15.28
C ASP A 59 3.25 4.35 14.39
N PRO A 60 3.19 5.63 14.81
CA PRO A 60 2.49 6.68 14.10
C PRO A 60 3.05 6.83 12.71
N VAL A 61 2.15 7.15 11.78
CA VAL A 61 2.57 7.39 10.40
C VAL A 61 1.81 8.54 9.83
N THR A 62 2.57 9.44 9.22
CA THR A 62 2.01 10.62 8.60
C THR A 62 1.36 10.22 7.28
N ARG A 63 2.10 9.79 6.24
CA ARG A 63 1.52 9.61 4.89
C ARG A 63 1.71 8.23 4.30
N ARG A 64 0.64 7.68 3.73
CA ARG A 64 0.65 6.40 3.02
C ARG A 64 -0.07 6.46 1.69
N TRP A 65 0.56 5.88 0.68
CA TRP A 65 0.04 5.86 -0.68
C TRP A 65 0.21 4.48 -1.28
N VAL A 66 -0.88 3.89 -1.72
CA VAL A 66 -0.88 2.74 -2.63
C VAL A 66 -1.42 3.24 -3.96
N MET A 67 -0.58 3.25 -5.00
CA MET A 67 -0.96 3.71 -6.33
C MET A 67 -0.73 2.62 -7.36
N SER A 68 -1.75 2.33 -8.17
CA SER A 68 -1.65 1.39 -9.27
C SER A 68 -2.23 1.97 -10.55
N ARG A 69 -1.66 1.60 -11.70
CA ARG A 69 -2.23 1.88 -13.02
C ARG A 69 -2.92 0.68 -13.65
N VAL A 70 -3.04 -0.40 -12.88
CA VAL A 70 -3.39 -1.76 -13.29
C VAL A 70 -4.17 -2.44 -12.16
N PRO A 71 -4.81 -3.61 -12.34
CA PRO A 71 -5.74 -4.13 -11.37
C PRO A 71 -4.97 -4.52 -10.11
N VAL A 72 -5.57 -4.20 -8.97
CA VAL A 72 -5.07 -4.62 -7.66
C VAL A 72 -6.12 -5.49 -7.02
N THR A 73 -5.80 -6.75 -6.74
CA THR A 73 -6.77 -7.62 -6.07
C THR A 73 -7.01 -7.16 -4.64
N ARG A 74 -5.95 -6.78 -3.92
CA ARG A 74 -6.06 -6.32 -2.53
C ARG A 74 -5.10 -5.17 -2.25
N ALA A 75 -5.65 -4.05 -1.79
CA ALA A 75 -4.89 -2.94 -1.22
C ALA A 75 -5.21 -2.82 0.27
N TRP A 76 -4.19 -2.67 1.13
CA TRP A 76 -4.44 -2.37 2.54
C TRP A 76 -3.44 -1.39 3.14
N VAL A 77 -3.93 -0.61 4.08
CA VAL A 77 -3.16 0.32 4.87
C VAL A 77 -3.53 0.09 6.33
N MET A 78 -2.57 -0.34 7.13
CA MET A 78 -2.79 -0.72 8.54
C MET A 78 -1.85 0.01 9.49
N SER A 79 -2.39 0.50 10.60
CA SER A 79 -1.62 1.02 11.75
C SER A 79 -2.18 0.51 13.06
N ARG A 80 -1.34 0.45 14.10
CA ARG A 80 -1.81 0.35 15.49
C ARG A 80 -1.93 1.72 16.18
N GLU A 81 -1.21 2.71 15.67
CA GLU A 81 -1.16 4.08 16.18
C GLU A 81 -1.75 5.08 15.17
N PRO A 82 -1.89 6.38 15.49
CA PRO A 82 -2.59 7.35 14.65
C PRO A 82 -2.02 7.42 13.24
N MET A 83 -2.90 7.68 12.28
CA MET A 83 -2.54 7.84 10.88
C MET A 83 -3.00 9.20 10.39
N THR A 84 -2.10 9.96 9.75
CA THR A 84 -2.39 11.31 9.21
C THR A 84 -2.43 11.32 7.69
N GLY A 85 -3.22 10.43 7.09
CA GLY A 85 -3.38 10.34 5.65
C GLY A 85 -3.10 8.94 5.10
N ALA A 86 -4.14 8.31 4.57
CA ALA A 86 -4.05 7.07 3.81
C ALA A 86 -4.76 7.21 2.48
N TRP A 87 -4.03 6.95 1.39
CA TRP A 87 -4.51 7.09 0.03
C TRP A 87 -4.34 5.76 -0.71
N VAL A 88 -5.42 5.25 -1.27
CA VAL A 88 -5.41 4.13 -2.21
C VAL A 88 -5.98 4.66 -3.52
N MET A 89 -5.17 4.64 -4.57
CA MET A 89 -5.56 5.14 -5.88
C MET A 89 -5.27 4.11 -6.96
N SER A 90 -6.26 3.84 -7.80
CA SER A 90 -6.09 2.97 -8.96
C SER A 90 -6.75 3.54 -10.21
N LEU A 91 -6.10 3.37 -11.36
CA LEU A 91 -6.73 3.66 -12.67
C LEU A 91 -7.61 2.51 -13.16
N GLU A 92 -7.39 1.31 -12.64
CA GLU A 92 -8.12 0.08 -12.97
C GLU A 92 -8.77 -0.51 -11.71
N PRO A 93 -9.66 -1.53 -11.82
CA PRO A 93 -10.43 -2.01 -10.69
C PRO A 93 -9.56 -2.43 -9.52
N VAL A 94 -9.97 -2.01 -8.33
CA VAL A 94 -9.51 -2.58 -7.08
C VAL A 94 -10.56 -3.56 -6.61
N THR A 95 -10.22 -4.83 -6.44
CA THR A 95 -11.21 -5.79 -5.94
C THR A 95 -11.51 -5.49 -4.47
N ARG A 96 -10.49 -5.26 -3.64
CA ARG A 96 -10.70 -4.96 -2.21
C ARG A 96 -9.71 -3.92 -1.71
N SER A 97 -10.19 -2.95 -0.95
CA SER A 97 -9.36 -1.91 -0.32
C SER A 97 -9.72 -1.73 1.16
N TRP A 98 -8.72 -1.70 2.01
CA TRP A 98 -8.91 -1.57 3.47
C TRP A 98 -7.99 -0.49 4.03
N VAL A 99 -8.56 0.41 4.83
CA VAL A 99 -7.77 1.28 5.70
C VAL A 99 -8.21 1.01 7.13
N MET A 100 -7.28 0.51 7.94
CA MET A 100 -7.55 0.12 9.32
C MET A 100 -6.54 0.76 10.26
N SER A 101 -7.06 1.31 11.36
CA SER A 101 -6.27 1.79 12.48
C SER A 101 -6.97 1.45 13.77
N ARG A 102 -6.20 1.18 14.83
CA ARG A 102 -6.75 1.08 16.19
C ARG A 102 -6.94 2.44 16.85
N GLU A 103 -6.29 3.46 16.29
CA GLU A 103 -6.34 4.85 16.74
C GLU A 103 -6.90 5.75 15.64
N PRO A 104 -7.22 7.02 15.94
CA PRO A 104 -7.84 7.92 14.98
C PRO A 104 -7.07 8.01 13.65
N VAL A 105 -7.82 8.00 12.55
CA VAL A 105 -7.30 8.26 11.22
C VAL A 105 -7.81 9.61 10.75
N THR A 106 -6.89 10.51 10.47
CA THR A 106 -7.21 11.79 9.83
C THR A 106 -6.92 11.69 8.34
N GLY A 107 -7.99 11.69 7.54
CA GLY A 107 -7.94 11.65 6.08
C GLY A 107 -7.70 10.25 5.51
N THR A 108 -8.78 9.63 5.04
CA THR A 108 -8.72 8.40 4.24
C THR A 108 -9.37 8.65 2.89
N TRP A 109 -8.70 8.18 1.85
CA TRP A 109 -9.17 8.39 0.48
C TRP A 109 -8.92 7.12 -0.31
N VAL A 110 -10.00 6.57 -0.85
CA VAL A 110 -9.96 5.47 -1.79
C VAL A 110 -10.57 5.97 -3.08
N MET A 111 -9.78 6.04 -4.14
CA MET A 111 -10.23 6.44 -5.45
C MET A 111 -9.89 5.35 -6.45
N SER A 112 -10.87 4.98 -7.26
CA SER A 112 -10.69 4.08 -8.39
C SER A 112 -11.47 4.64 -9.56
N LEU A 113 -10.83 4.76 -10.73
CA LEU A 113 -11.52 5.20 -11.95
C LEU A 113 -12.51 4.15 -12.46
N GLU A 114 -12.29 2.89 -12.10
CA GLU A 114 -13.22 1.78 -12.29
C GLU A 114 -13.76 1.28 -10.94
N PRO A 115 -14.93 0.62 -10.89
CA PRO A 115 -15.58 0.26 -9.62
C PRO A 115 -14.68 -0.57 -8.69
N VAL A 116 -14.78 -0.28 -7.40
CA VAL A 116 -14.23 -1.14 -6.34
C VAL A 116 -15.17 -2.33 -6.16
N MET A 117 -14.75 -3.52 -6.55
CA MET A 117 -15.60 -4.71 -6.55
C MET A 117 -15.58 -5.43 -5.20
N GLY A 118 -16.27 -4.87 -4.20
CA GLY A 118 -16.47 -5.52 -2.90
C GLY A 118 -15.81 -4.79 -1.73
N ALA A 119 -16.18 -3.53 -1.53
CA ALA A 119 -16.05 -2.85 -0.24
C ALA A 119 -17.13 -3.35 0.72
#